data_AF-A0A959T0E6-F1
#
_entry.id   AF-A0A959T0E6-F1
#
_cell.length_a   1.000
_cell.length_b   1.000
_cell.length_c   1.000
_cell.angle_alpha   90.00
_cell.angle_beta   90.00
_cell.angle_gamma   90.00
#
_symmetry.space_group_name_H-M   'P 1'
#
loop_
_entity.id
_entity.type
_entity.pdbx_description
1 polymer ?
#
loop_
_entity_poly.entity_id
_entity_poly.type
_entity_poly.pdbx_seq_one_letter_code
_entity_poly.pdbx_strand_id
1 'polypeptide(L)'
;MPPFEQMVRLTAGRERIIDVKLKVTELGTATIRGTQRDREEGLESLDPRVTRFAPSVQGGVEALLSGQLGVAMRNELSAGYNVRGGNFDENLVYVNGIEVYRPFLVRSGQQEGLSFPNPDMIERINFSAGGFEARYGDKMSSVL
;
A
#
# COMPACT_ATOMS: atom_id res chain seq x y z
N MET A 1 17.40 -12.10 28.35
CA MET A 1 17.04 -12.41 29.75
C MET A 1 18.26 -13.03 30.40
N PRO A 2 18.75 -12.53 31.54
CA PRO A 2 19.87 -13.17 32.23
C PRO A 2 19.42 -14.50 32.86
N PRO A 3 20.26 -15.55 32.87
CA PRO A 3 19.95 -16.82 33.52
C PRO A 3 19.84 -16.67 35.05
N PHE A 4 19.03 -17.52 35.69
CA PHE A 4 18.98 -17.60 37.15
C PHE A 4 20.19 -18.39 37.67
N GLU A 5 21.04 -17.75 38.48
CA GLU A 5 22.21 -18.36 39.10
C GLU A 5 22.10 -18.31 40.63
N GLN A 6 22.33 -19.44 41.30
CA GLN A 6 22.38 -19.53 42.77
C GLN A 6 23.61 -20.31 43.22
N MET A 7 24.50 -19.65 43.96
CA MET A 7 25.71 -20.27 44.49
C MET A 7 25.42 -21.01 45.80
N VAL A 8 25.82 -22.27 45.89
CA VAL A 8 25.59 -23.13 47.06
C VAL A 8 26.93 -23.65 47.57
N ARG A 9 27.17 -23.54 48.88
CA ARG A 9 28.34 -24.11 49.56
C ARG A 9 27.93 -25.35 50.35
N LEU A 10 28.55 -26.49 50.06
CA LEU A 10 28.34 -27.76 50.77
C LEU A 10 29.65 -28.21 51.44
N THR A 11 29.54 -28.77 52.64
CA THR A 11 30.61 -29.49 53.32
C THR A 11 30.58 -30.97 52.95
N ALA A 12 31.76 -31.61 52.85
CA ALA A 12 31.90 -33.01 52.44
C ALA A 12 31.01 -33.96 53.28
N GLY A 13 30.28 -34.85 52.60
CA GLY A 13 29.41 -35.85 53.22
C GLY A 13 27.99 -35.39 53.57
N ARG A 14 27.59 -34.15 53.21
CA ARG A 14 26.25 -33.63 53.48
C ARG A 14 25.46 -33.46 52.19
N GLU A 15 24.44 -34.27 51.99
CA GLU A 15 23.49 -34.11 50.89
C GLU A 15 22.46 -33.01 51.22
N ARG A 16 22.12 -32.18 50.23
CA ARG A 16 21.07 -31.16 50.36
C ARG A 16 20.23 -31.10 49.10
N ILE A 17 18.94 -31.35 49.25
CA ILE A 17 17.95 -31.21 48.18
C ILE A 17 17.61 -29.72 48.02
N ILE A 18 17.59 -29.23 46.79
CA ILE A 18 17.24 -27.85 46.45
C ILE A 18 16.06 -27.87 45.49
N ASP A 19 14.93 -27.33 45.94
CA ASP A 19 13.76 -27.11 45.11
C ASP A 19 13.85 -25.75 44.42
N VAL A 20 14.17 -25.75 43.12
CA VAL A 20 14.19 -24.55 42.29
C VAL A 20 12.80 -24.35 41.66
N LYS A 21 12.08 -23.31 42.10
CA LYS A 21 10.82 -22.90 41.45
C LYS A 21 11.11 -21.82 40.41
N LEU A 22 10.80 -22.11 39.14
CA LEU A 22 10.87 -21.13 38.06
C LEU A 22 9.80 -20.05 38.25
N LYS A 23 10.22 -18.79 38.18
CA LYS A 23 9.29 -17.65 38.19
C LYS A 23 8.73 -17.46 36.78
N VAL A 24 7.50 -17.92 36.56
CA VAL A 24 6.78 -17.67 35.30
C VAL A 24 6.53 -16.16 35.20
N THR A 25 7.04 -15.54 34.13
CA THR A 25 6.74 -14.15 33.80
C THR A 25 5.72 -14.17 32.68
N GLU A 26 4.50 -13.74 32.97
CA GLU A 26 3.48 -13.54 31.95
C GLU A 26 3.79 -12.24 31.20
N LEU A 27 3.91 -12.33 29.88
CA LEU A 27 4.03 -11.15 29.03
C LEU A 27 2.67 -10.45 28.98
N GLY A 28 2.65 -9.14 29.22
CA GLY A 28 1.43 -8.35 29.13
C GLY A 28 0.79 -8.39 27.74
N THR A 29 -0.51 -8.16 27.67
CA THR A 29 -1.25 -8.14 26.41
C THR A 29 -0.83 -6.96 25.53
N ALA A 30 -0.40 -7.23 24.30
CA ALA A 30 -0.21 -6.20 23.29
C ALA A 30 -1.58 -5.76 22.74
N THR A 31 -1.95 -4.51 22.98
CA THR A 31 -3.17 -3.95 22.38
C THR A 31 -2.85 -3.45 20.98
N ILE A 32 -3.24 -4.20 19.96
CA ILE A 32 -3.20 -3.72 18.58
C ILE A 32 -4.38 -2.76 18.43
N ARG A 33 -4.13 -1.44 18.53
CA ARG A 33 -5.05 -0.45 17.97
C ARG A 33 -4.91 -0.55 16.46
N GLY A 34 -5.81 -1.30 15.83
CA GLY A 34 -6.01 -1.18 14.40
C GLY A 34 -6.34 0.28 14.14
N THR A 35 -5.45 1.00 13.46
CA THR A 35 -5.82 2.26 12.85
C THR A 35 -6.96 1.90 11.91
N GLN A 36 -8.19 2.28 12.28
CA GLN A 36 -9.29 2.36 11.36
C GLN A 36 -8.84 3.41 10.35
N ARG A 37 -8.03 2.99 9.36
CA ARG A 37 -7.80 3.78 8.17
C ARG A 37 -9.20 4.06 7.69
N ASP A 38 -9.54 5.33 7.51
CA ASP A 38 -10.70 5.75 6.73
C ASP A 38 -10.55 5.10 5.36
N ARG A 39 -11.01 3.84 5.27
CA ARG A 39 -11.02 3.06 4.05
C ARG A 39 -12.31 3.49 3.42
N GLU A 40 -12.22 4.58 2.66
CA GLU A 40 -13.27 4.98 1.76
C GLU A 40 -13.70 3.73 0.98
N GLU A 41 -14.99 3.40 1.03
CA GLU A 41 -15.46 2.11 0.55
C GLU A 41 -15.15 1.97 -0.94
N GLY A 42 -14.60 0.82 -1.31
CA GLY A 42 -14.20 0.54 -2.69
C GLY A 42 -12.84 1.11 -3.10
N LEU A 43 -12.13 1.87 -2.24
CA LEU A 43 -10.78 2.38 -2.52
C LEU A 43 -9.68 1.50 -1.93
N GLU A 44 -8.70 1.19 -2.77
CA GLU A 44 -7.44 0.51 -2.41
C GLU A 44 -6.33 1.55 -2.28
N SER A 45 -5.65 1.56 -1.14
CA SER A 45 -4.53 2.47 -0.91
C SER A 45 -3.24 1.85 -1.44
N LEU A 46 -2.59 2.53 -2.37
CA LEU A 46 -1.33 2.13 -3.00
C LEU A 46 -0.18 2.97 -2.43
N ASP A 47 0.94 2.32 -2.15
CA ASP A 47 2.14 2.99 -1.68
C ASP A 47 2.97 3.47 -2.89
N PRO A 48 3.11 4.80 -3.10
CA PRO A 48 3.85 5.34 -4.25
C PRO A 48 5.33 4.94 -4.26
N ARG A 49 5.90 4.54 -3.12
CA ARG A 49 7.31 4.08 -3.06
C ARG A 49 7.52 2.78 -3.80
N VAL A 50 6.46 1.98 -3.96
CA VAL A 50 6.50 0.72 -4.72
C VAL A 50 6.73 1.00 -6.21
N THR A 51 6.37 2.18 -6.73
CA THR A 51 6.60 2.57 -8.13
C THR A 51 8.07 2.45 -8.52
N ARG A 52 9.00 2.73 -7.59
CA ARG A 52 10.45 2.62 -7.83
C ARG A 52 10.90 1.19 -8.14
N PHE A 53 10.13 0.19 -7.72
CA PHE A 53 10.41 -1.22 -7.95
C PHE A 53 9.49 -1.82 -9.01
N ALA A 54 8.49 -1.06 -9.49
CA ALA A 54 7.59 -1.51 -10.53
C ALA A 54 8.33 -1.56 -11.88
N PRO A 55 8.24 -2.65 -12.64
CA PRO A 55 8.86 -2.74 -13.95
C PRO A 55 8.11 -1.82 -14.93
N SER A 56 8.58 -0.59 -15.08
CA SER A 56 8.05 0.34 -16.08
C SER A 56 9.17 1.15 -16.73
N VAL A 57 8.98 1.46 -18.00
CA VAL A 57 9.96 2.21 -18.79
C VAL A 57 9.95 3.71 -18.41
N GLN A 58 8.83 4.24 -17.92
CA GLN A 58 8.70 5.65 -17.52
C GLN A 58 8.71 5.91 -16.01
N GLY A 59 8.59 4.90 -15.15
CA GLY A 59 8.63 5.08 -13.70
C GLY A 59 7.41 5.82 -13.12
N GLY A 60 6.27 5.80 -13.83
CA GLY A 60 5.05 6.51 -13.46
C GLY A 60 4.14 5.76 -12.48
N VAL A 61 3.18 6.47 -11.89
CA VAL A 61 2.17 5.89 -10.98
C VAL A 61 1.33 4.81 -11.66
N GLU A 62 1.16 4.91 -12.97
CA GLU A 62 0.42 3.96 -13.79
C GLU A 62 1.00 2.55 -13.66
N ALA A 63 2.31 2.42 -13.47
CA ALA A 63 2.97 1.14 -13.24
C ALA A 63 2.44 0.39 -12.00
N LEU A 64 1.91 1.10 -11.00
CA LEU A 64 1.22 0.48 -9.88
C LEU A 64 -0.19 0.03 -10.25
N LEU A 65 -0.86 0.79 -11.12
CA LEU A 65 -2.21 0.50 -11.59
C LEU A 65 -2.23 -0.73 -12.49
N SER A 66 -1.16 -1.04 -13.23
CA SER A 66 -1.09 -2.27 -14.04
C SER A 66 -1.19 -3.55 -13.22
N GLY A 67 -0.83 -3.51 -11.93
CA GLY A 67 -1.00 -4.63 -11.00
C GLY A 67 -2.41 -4.77 -10.43
N GLN A 68 -3.30 -3.82 -10.70
CA GLN A 68 -4.65 -3.79 -10.15
C GLN A 68 -5.62 -4.60 -11.00
N LEU A 69 -6.59 -5.24 -10.33
CA LEU A 69 -7.56 -6.10 -11.01
C LEU A 69 -8.47 -5.30 -11.95
N GLY A 70 -8.55 -5.76 -13.19
CA GLY A 70 -9.38 -5.14 -14.22
C GLY A 70 -8.74 -3.90 -14.87
N VAL A 71 -7.50 -3.55 -14.51
CA VAL A 71 -6.74 -2.52 -15.21
C VAL A 71 -5.97 -3.15 -16.37
N ALA A 72 -6.02 -2.51 -17.53
CA ALA A 72 -5.28 -2.90 -18.72
C ALA A 72 -4.59 -1.68 -19.33
N MET A 73 -3.34 -1.86 -19.76
CA MET A 73 -2.61 -0.86 -20.52
C MET A 73 -2.49 -1.31 -21.96
N ARG A 74 -2.92 -0.46 -22.89
CA ARG A 74 -2.80 -0.74 -24.33
C ARG A 74 -1.46 -0.30 -24.91
N ASN A 75 -0.77 0.62 -24.23
CA ASN A 75 0.52 1.14 -24.63
C ASN A 75 1.40 1.37 -23.38
N GLU A 76 2.46 0.59 -23.25
CA GLU A 76 3.42 0.66 -22.12
C GLU A 76 4.26 1.94 -22.13
N LEU A 77 4.30 2.65 -23.26
CA LEU A 77 4.94 3.96 -23.39
C LEU A 77 3.94 5.12 -23.19
N SER A 78 2.75 4.82 -22.66
CA SER A 78 1.69 5.78 -22.39
C SER A 78 1.31 5.76 -20.92
N ALA A 79 0.94 6.92 -20.39
CA ALA A 79 0.33 7.03 -19.07
C ALA A 79 -1.20 6.70 -19.09
N GLY A 80 -1.76 6.37 -20.25
CA GLY A 80 -3.16 5.96 -20.37
C GLY A 80 -3.40 4.54 -19.87
N TYR A 81 -4.48 4.36 -19.10
CA TYR A 81 -4.95 3.04 -18.65
C TYR A 81 -6.45 2.87 -18.88
N ASN A 82 -6.89 1.63 -19.06
CA ASN A 82 -8.28 1.23 -19.22
C ASN A 82 -8.70 0.40 -18.01
N VAL A 83 -9.92 0.58 -17.51
CA VAL A 83 -10.41 -0.20 -16.37
C VAL A 83 -11.73 -0.86 -16.71
N ARG A 84 -11.83 -2.18 -16.48
CA ARG A 84 -13.02 -3.00 -16.74
C ARG A 84 -13.63 -2.80 -18.14
N GLY A 85 -12.79 -2.58 -19.14
CA GLY A 85 -13.21 -2.36 -20.54
C GLY A 85 -13.63 -0.92 -20.87
N GLY A 86 -13.63 -0.02 -19.90
CA GLY A 86 -13.82 1.42 -20.11
C GLY A 86 -12.64 2.06 -20.85
N ASN A 87 -12.90 3.21 -21.47
CA ASN A 87 -11.89 3.99 -22.16
C ASN A 87 -11.04 4.83 -21.18
N PHE A 88 -9.90 5.34 -21.65
CA PHE A 88 -8.96 6.07 -20.79
C PHE A 88 -9.52 7.41 -20.28
N ASP A 89 -10.51 7.98 -20.96
CA ASP A 89 -11.23 9.21 -20.62
C ASP A 89 -12.44 8.99 -19.70
N GLU A 90 -12.68 7.73 -19.32
CA GLU A 90 -13.70 7.34 -18.35
C GLU A 90 -13.11 7.15 -16.94
N ASN A 91 -11.82 7.42 -16.76
CA ASN A 91 -11.18 7.40 -15.45
C ASN A 91 -11.20 8.80 -14.82
N LEU A 92 -11.59 8.88 -13.56
CA LEU A 92 -11.53 10.09 -12.76
C LEU A 92 -10.18 10.16 -12.05
N VAL A 93 -9.56 11.33 -12.05
CA VAL A 93 -8.30 11.57 -11.33
C VAL A 93 -8.47 12.78 -10.43
N TYR A 94 -8.16 12.59 -9.15
CA TYR A 94 -8.22 13.61 -8.12
C TYR A 94 -6.84 13.88 -7.55
N VAL A 95 -6.53 15.16 -7.36
CA VAL A 95 -5.35 15.58 -6.60
C VAL A 95 -5.84 16.40 -5.42
N ASN A 96 -5.62 15.89 -4.21
CA ASN A 96 -6.06 16.54 -2.97
C ASN A 96 -7.56 16.89 -2.98
N GLY A 97 -8.39 16.01 -3.56
CA GLY A 97 -9.85 16.18 -3.64
C GLY A 97 -10.34 17.10 -4.77
N ILE A 98 -9.44 17.62 -5.61
CA ILE A 98 -9.80 18.41 -6.80
C ILE A 98 -9.70 17.51 -8.04
N GLU A 99 -10.79 17.44 -8.81
CA GLU A 99 -10.81 16.70 -10.08
C GLU A 99 -9.86 17.34 -11.09
N VAL A 100 -9.00 16.53 -11.69
CA VAL A 100 -8.11 16.91 -12.78
C VAL A 100 -8.68 16.38 -14.09
N TYR A 101 -9.18 17.27 -14.92
CA TYR A 101 -9.65 16.91 -16.26
C TYR A 101 -8.48 16.64 -17.20
N ARG A 102 -8.55 15.51 -17.91
CA ARG A 102 -7.56 15.10 -18.93
C ARG A 102 -6.11 15.21 -18.42
N PRO A 103 -5.77 14.51 -17.32
CA PRO A 103 -4.41 14.52 -16.76
C PRO A 103 -3.39 14.00 -17.79
N PHE A 104 -3.84 13.17 -18.74
CA PHE A 104 -3.04 12.66 -19.84
C PHE A 104 -3.40 13.39 -21.14
N LEU A 105 -2.43 14.11 -21.70
CA LEU A 105 -2.55 14.76 -22.99
C LEU A 105 -2.21 13.75 -24.09
N VAL A 106 -3.24 13.14 -24.69
CA VAL A 106 -3.07 12.31 -25.90
C VAL A 106 -2.70 13.23 -27.07
N ARG A 107 -1.44 13.17 -27.50
CA ARG A 107 -0.96 13.86 -28.70
C ARG A 107 -0.40 12.81 -29.64
N SER A 108 -1.01 12.71 -30.82
CA SER A 108 -0.56 11.83 -31.88
C SER A 108 0.91 12.10 -32.24
N GLY A 109 1.81 11.24 -31.74
CA GLY A 109 3.10 11.00 -32.38
C GLY A 109 4.40 11.35 -31.64
N GLN A 110 4.45 11.93 -30.43
CA GLN A 110 5.77 12.25 -29.81
C GLN A 110 5.95 12.16 -28.29
N GLN A 111 4.94 12.12 -27.42
CA GLN A 111 5.19 11.91 -25.98
C GLN A 111 3.87 11.70 -25.23
N GLU A 112 3.41 10.45 -25.16
CA GLU A 112 2.22 10.07 -24.37
C GLU A 112 2.60 9.44 -23.02
N GLY A 113 3.89 9.31 -22.73
CA GLY A 113 4.42 8.46 -21.64
C GLY A 113 4.82 9.15 -20.36
N LEU A 114 4.67 10.47 -20.24
CA LEU A 114 4.95 11.11 -18.96
C LEU A 114 3.75 10.95 -18.04
N SER A 115 4.00 10.28 -16.91
CA SER A 115 3.06 10.20 -15.80
C SER A 115 2.66 11.61 -15.39
N PHE A 116 1.36 11.82 -15.17
CA PHE A 116 0.85 13.12 -14.73
C PHE A 116 1.39 13.49 -13.34
N PRO A 117 1.33 12.60 -12.33
CA PRO A 117 1.89 12.90 -11.01
C PRO A 117 3.31 12.34 -10.86
N ASN A 118 4.21 13.12 -10.28
CA ASN A 118 5.54 12.64 -9.90
C ASN A 118 5.43 11.76 -8.65
N PRO A 119 5.81 10.46 -8.68
CA PRO A 119 5.73 9.57 -7.50
C PRO A 119 6.47 10.10 -6.27
N ASP A 120 7.55 10.86 -6.44
CA ASP A 120 8.31 11.45 -5.33
C ASP A 120 7.57 12.59 -4.62
N MET A 121 6.51 13.12 -5.24
CA MET A 121 5.69 14.21 -4.70
C MET A 121 4.36 13.70 -4.12
N ILE A 122 4.14 12.39 -4.09
CA ILE A 122 2.88 11.78 -3.65
C ILE A 122 3.10 11.12 -2.29
N GLU A 123 2.26 11.48 -1.32
CA GLU A 123 2.24 10.83 -0.01
C GLU A 123 1.43 9.52 -0.04
N ARG A 124 0.28 9.53 -0.72
CA ARG A 124 -0.66 8.41 -0.77
C ARG A 124 -1.42 8.41 -2.10
N ILE A 125 -1.64 7.21 -2.64
CA ILE A 125 -2.51 6.99 -3.79
C ILE A 125 -3.69 6.15 -3.30
N ASN A 126 -4.91 6.49 -3.74
CA ASN A 126 -6.10 5.68 -3.50
C ASN A 126 -6.73 5.37 -4.86
N PHE A 127 -6.89 4.09 -5.17
CA PHE A 127 -7.39 3.66 -6.46
C PHE A 127 -8.60 2.75 -6.31
N SER A 128 -9.61 2.93 -7.16
CA SER A 128 -10.73 2.01 -7.26
C SER A 128 -11.01 1.68 -8.72
N ALA A 129 -11.05 0.38 -9.03
CA ALA A 129 -11.44 -0.11 -10.35
C ALA A 129 -12.96 -0.10 -10.59
N GLY A 130 -13.72 0.70 -9.83
CA GLY A 130 -15.18 0.79 -9.84
C GLY A 130 -15.81 0.31 -8.54
N GLY A 131 -17.03 0.75 -8.25
CA GLY A 131 -17.66 0.55 -6.94
C GLY A 131 -17.20 1.54 -5.88
N PHE A 132 -16.69 2.70 -6.31
CA PHE A 132 -16.39 3.85 -5.45
C PHE A 132 -17.65 4.68 -5.17
N GLU A 133 -17.60 5.52 -4.14
CA GLU A 133 -18.73 6.32 -3.71
C GLU A 133 -19.23 7.31 -4.80
N ALA A 134 -20.53 7.63 -4.77
CA ALA A 134 -21.16 8.52 -5.75
C ALA A 134 -20.60 9.98 -5.76
N ARG A 135 -19.82 10.36 -4.73
CA ARG A 135 -19.22 11.70 -4.62
C ARG A 135 -18.13 11.99 -5.65
N TYR A 136 -17.53 10.95 -6.23
CA TYR A 136 -16.41 11.11 -7.17
C TYR A 136 -16.85 11.44 -8.60
N GLY A 137 -18.15 11.53 -8.89
CA GLY A 137 -18.65 12.00 -10.18
C GLY A 137 -19.42 10.94 -10.97
N ASP A 138 -19.51 11.14 -12.28
CA ASP A 138 -20.42 10.41 -13.17
C ASP A 138 -19.76 9.25 -13.94
N LYS A 139 -18.47 9.01 -13.72
CA LYS A 139 -17.76 7.91 -14.40
C LYS A 139 -17.92 6.59 -13.67
N MET A 140 -17.84 5.50 -14.43
CA MET A 140 -17.99 4.13 -13.90
C MET A 140 -16.71 3.29 -13.99
N SER A 141 -15.68 3.77 -14.70
CA SER A 141 -14.46 2.98 -14.97
C SER A 141 -13.55 2.92 -13.75
N SER A 142 -13.05 4.07 -13.27
CA SER A 142 -12.21 4.13 -12.08
C SER A 142 -12.15 5.52 -11.45
N VAL A 143 -11.65 5.57 -10.22
CA VAL A 143 -11.19 6.81 -9.57
C VAL A 143 -9.78 6.61 -9.00
N LEU A 144 -8.94 7.62 -9.15
CA LEU A 144 -7.55 7.71 -8.69
C LEU A 144 -7.33 8.98 -7.86
#